data_AF-A0A9J6F7L8-F1
#
_entry.id   AF-A0A9J6F7L8-F1
#
_cell.length_a   1.000
_cell.length_b   1.000
_cell.length_c   1.000
_cell.angle_alpha   90.00
_cell.angle_beta   90.00
_cell.angle_gamma   90.00
#
_symmetry.space_group_name_H-M   'P 1'
#
loop_
_entity.id
_entity.type
_entity.pdbx_description
1 polymer ?
#
loop_
_entity_poly.entity_id
_entity_poly.type
_entity_poly.pdbx_seq_one_letter_code
_entity_poly.pdbx_strand_id
1 'polypeptide(L)'
;METAMEDDKSDETSPEDADSVKENETFYQKKLFVGNISYRVTKRQLANFLSKFGKVVDCTIVQDHIKRWPKGYGFVTFSKVEEAEKARNTPPDQLELDGRQLRLLPANKTRVSKMRKDAQVAAERRALARELDGDEESSDMEADVTPATPPPSPRRSVDHIDDLPDDALLLVLAWLDIKSRIRIERVCQRWRRLALRLWRSQDKLSFSGVFSVRDGRMLTVNILRALLVRCGESLRSLDLASASHALDYKAAEAISMLCPNLEYLDASGVHLTNVSVQQLAQKCPKLKVGSNIE
;
A
#
# COMPACT_ATOMS: atom_id res chain seq x y z
N MET A 1 6.68 -21.62 68.96
CA MET A 1 5.85 -22.04 67.81
C MET A 1 5.72 -20.81 66.94
N GLU A 2 6.71 -20.62 66.05
CA GLU A 2 6.69 -21.10 64.64
C GLU A 2 5.73 -20.22 63.81
N THR A 3 6.09 -19.63 62.67
CA THR A 3 7.29 -19.72 61.82
C THR A 3 7.26 -18.52 60.85
N ALA A 4 8.46 -18.06 60.48
CA ALA A 4 8.70 -17.15 59.36
C ALA A 4 8.47 -17.84 58.00
N MET A 5 8.08 -17.08 56.99
CA MET A 5 8.28 -17.45 55.58
C MET A 5 8.58 -16.15 54.82
N GLU A 6 9.87 -15.86 54.71
CA GLU A 6 10.46 -14.92 53.77
C GLU A 6 10.61 -15.66 52.43
N ASP A 7 9.94 -15.20 51.38
CA ASP A 7 10.24 -15.60 50.00
C ASP A 7 11.18 -14.55 49.39
N ASP A 8 12.48 -14.71 49.66
CA ASP A 8 13.57 -14.11 48.90
C ASP A 8 13.70 -14.89 47.59
N LYS A 9 13.19 -14.32 46.49
CA LYS A 9 13.39 -14.88 45.15
C LYS A 9 14.50 -14.09 44.47
N SER A 10 15.72 -14.53 44.74
CA SER A 10 16.93 -14.17 44.01
C SER A 10 16.73 -14.37 42.51
N ASP A 11 16.83 -13.28 41.76
CA ASP A 11 16.81 -13.24 40.30
C ASP A 11 18.19 -13.68 39.80
N GLU A 12 18.44 -14.99 39.76
CA GLU A 12 19.59 -15.57 39.05
C GLU A 12 19.35 -15.48 37.54
N THR A 13 19.62 -14.31 36.95
CA THR A 13 19.82 -14.23 35.51
C THR A 13 21.15 -14.87 35.14
N SER A 14 21.10 -16.03 34.48
CA SER A 14 22.24 -16.73 33.89
C SER A 14 23.11 -15.80 33.02
N PRO A 15 24.45 -15.92 33.09
CA PRO A 15 25.38 -15.05 32.34
C PRO A 15 25.26 -15.14 30.80
N GLU A 16 24.62 -16.18 30.27
CA GLU A 16 24.43 -16.39 28.83
C GLU A 16 23.35 -15.48 28.21
N ASP A 17 22.36 -15.03 29.00
CA ASP A 17 21.29 -14.13 28.54
C ASP A 17 21.71 -12.64 28.58
N ALA A 18 22.75 -12.30 29.34
CA ALA A 18 23.24 -10.92 29.44
C ALA A 18 24.08 -10.49 28.22
N ASP A 19 24.83 -11.42 27.63
CA ASP A 19 25.66 -11.14 26.44
C ASP A 19 24.81 -10.99 25.18
N SER A 20 23.77 -11.80 25.02
CA SER A 20 22.86 -11.73 23.87
C SER A 20 22.04 -10.42 23.84
N VAL A 21 21.75 -9.81 25.00
CA VAL A 21 21.09 -8.48 25.07
C VAL A 21 22.07 -7.35 24.75
N LYS A 22 23.33 -7.42 25.24
CA LYS A 22 24.37 -6.41 24.98
C LYS A 22 24.82 -6.39 23.51
N GLU A 23 24.97 -7.55 22.88
CA GLU A 23 25.31 -7.66 21.45
C GLU A 23 24.22 -7.06 20.55
N ASN A 24 22.95 -7.23 20.93
CA ASN A 24 21.83 -6.65 20.20
C ASN A 24 21.78 -5.12 20.34
N GLU A 25 22.02 -4.56 21.53
CA GLU A 25 22.10 -3.11 21.75
C GLU A 25 23.24 -2.46 20.93
N THR A 26 24.43 -3.04 20.97
CA THR A 26 25.59 -2.51 20.23
C THR A 26 25.38 -2.59 18.72
N PHE A 27 24.65 -3.58 18.20
CA PHE A 27 24.28 -3.64 16.78
C PHE A 27 23.38 -2.47 16.35
N TYR A 28 22.41 -2.07 17.18
CA TYR A 28 21.54 -0.91 16.85
C TYR A 28 22.30 0.41 16.87
N GLN A 29 23.29 0.53 17.76
CA GLN A 29 24.16 1.70 17.80
C GLN A 29 25.09 1.80 16.58
N LYS A 30 25.45 0.65 15.99
CA LYS A 30 26.21 0.57 14.71
C LYS A 30 25.36 0.83 13.46
N LYS A 31 24.03 0.81 13.58
CA LYS A 31 23.11 0.90 12.43
C LYS A 31 22.43 2.26 12.35
N LEU A 32 22.61 2.92 11.21
CA LEU A 32 21.99 4.19 10.89
C LEU A 32 20.88 4.02 9.86
N PHE A 33 19.83 4.80 10.04
CA PHE A 33 18.87 5.14 9.00
C PHE A 33 19.45 6.26 8.14
N VAL A 34 19.40 6.07 6.82
CA VAL A 34 19.81 7.06 5.83
C VAL A 34 18.58 7.48 5.03
N GLY A 35 18.15 8.72 5.19
CA GLY A 35 17.03 9.31 4.44
C GLY A 35 17.49 10.28 3.38
N ASN A 36 16.55 10.69 2.52
CA ASN A 36 16.77 11.64 1.42
C ASN A 36 17.84 11.20 0.41
N ILE A 37 17.95 9.89 0.19
CA ILE A 37 18.85 9.30 -0.81
C ILE A 37 18.30 9.61 -2.20
N SER A 38 19.15 10.05 -3.13
CA SER A 38 18.76 10.20 -4.53
C SER A 38 18.36 8.85 -5.13
N TYR A 39 17.32 8.85 -5.96
CA TYR A 39 16.84 7.64 -6.63
C TYR A 39 17.88 7.05 -7.61
N ARG A 40 18.88 7.85 -8.00
CA ARG A 40 19.99 7.44 -8.87
C ARG A 40 21.12 6.75 -8.09
N VAL A 41 21.16 6.92 -6.77
CA VAL A 41 22.25 6.40 -5.93
C VAL A 41 22.11 4.90 -5.74
N THR A 42 23.15 4.17 -6.14
CA THR A 42 23.22 2.71 -5.95
C THR A 42 23.71 2.34 -4.55
N LYS A 43 23.45 1.09 -4.14
CA LYS A 43 23.98 0.52 -2.88
C LYS A 43 25.50 0.70 -2.79
N ARG A 44 26.23 0.48 -3.89
CA ARG A 44 27.70 0.66 -3.97
C ARG A 44 28.10 2.13 -3.78
N GLN A 45 27.42 3.06 -4.46
CA GLN A 45 27.72 4.49 -4.32
C GLN A 45 27.46 5.01 -2.90
N LEU A 46 26.34 4.59 -2.29
CA LEU A 46 26.02 4.97 -0.92
C LEU A 46 27.02 4.40 0.08
N ALA A 47 27.40 3.12 -0.09
CA ALA A 47 28.42 2.49 0.74
C ALA A 47 29.76 3.21 0.59
N ASN A 48 30.23 3.44 -0.64
CA ASN A 48 31.49 4.14 -0.92
C ASN A 48 31.51 5.57 -0.35
N PHE A 49 30.40 6.29 -0.42
CA PHE A 49 30.29 7.62 0.16
C PHE A 49 30.42 7.58 1.69
N LEU A 50 29.68 6.67 2.33
CA LEU A 50 29.69 6.51 3.78
C LEU A 50 30.96 5.83 4.30
N SER A 51 31.71 5.14 3.44
CA SER A 51 33.02 4.58 3.76
C SER A 51 34.05 5.62 4.18
N LYS A 52 33.84 6.90 3.85
CA LYS A 52 34.68 8.02 4.31
C LYS A 52 34.61 8.22 5.83
N PHE A 53 33.50 7.81 6.46
CA PHE A 53 33.27 7.97 7.90
C PHE A 53 33.62 6.70 8.69
N GLY A 54 33.75 5.54 8.03
CA GLY A 54 34.10 4.28 8.65
C GLY A 54 33.84 3.06 7.77
N LYS A 55 34.14 1.86 8.28
CA LYS A 55 33.98 0.63 7.50
C LYS A 55 32.51 0.20 7.49
N VAL A 56 31.88 0.27 6.32
CA VAL A 56 30.49 -0.19 6.12
C VAL A 56 30.47 -1.72 6.01
N VAL A 57 29.74 -2.37 6.91
CA VAL A 57 29.56 -3.84 6.94
C VAL A 57 28.37 -4.26 6.09
N ASP A 58 27.27 -3.51 6.20
CA ASP A 58 26.08 -3.74 5.38
C ASP A 58 25.44 -2.43 4.98
N CYS A 59 24.87 -2.40 3.78
CA CYS A 59 24.16 -1.28 3.22
C CYS A 59 22.91 -1.82 2.53
N THR A 60 21.73 -1.35 2.92
CA THR A 60 20.47 -1.79 2.35
C THR A 60 19.65 -0.57 1.97
N ILE A 61 19.43 -0.36 0.68
CA ILE A 61 18.48 0.64 0.19
C ILE A 61 17.12 -0.03 0.14
N VAL A 62 16.13 0.54 0.84
CA VAL A 62 14.79 -0.04 0.86
C VAL A 62 14.10 0.30 -0.46
N GLN A 63 13.80 -0.75 -1.21
CA GLN A 63 13.06 -0.68 -2.47
C GLN A 63 11.63 -1.17 -2.24
N ASP A 64 10.69 -0.66 -3.03
CA ASP A 64 9.35 -1.24 -3.03
C ASP A 64 9.37 -2.63 -3.69
N HIS A 65 8.91 -3.66 -2.98
CA HIS A 65 8.90 -5.04 -3.48
C HIS A 65 8.06 -5.23 -4.74
N ILE A 66 7.11 -4.33 -5.02
CA ILE A 66 6.25 -4.43 -6.20
C ILE A 66 6.86 -3.71 -7.40
N LYS A 67 7.54 -2.58 -7.19
CA LYS A 67 8.04 -1.69 -8.26
C LYS A 67 9.56 -1.69 -8.43
N ARG A 68 10.32 -2.39 -7.57
CA ARG A 68 11.80 -2.36 -7.45
C ARG A 68 12.42 -0.96 -7.40
N TRP A 69 11.65 0.03 -6.97
CA TRP A 69 12.07 1.43 -7.01
C TRP A 69 12.53 1.87 -5.61
N PRO A 70 13.72 2.50 -5.45
CA PRO A 70 14.18 3.05 -4.17
C PRO A 70 13.15 4.00 -3.55
N LYS A 71 12.81 3.79 -2.27
CA LYS A 71 11.93 4.68 -1.51
C LYS A 71 12.63 5.96 -1.02
N GLY A 72 13.85 6.23 -1.48
CA GLY A 72 14.66 7.38 -1.05
C GLY A 72 15.18 7.26 0.39
N TYR A 73 15.15 6.06 0.97
CA TYR A 73 15.77 5.77 2.26
C TYR A 73 16.38 4.37 2.31
N GLY A 74 17.31 4.19 3.23
CA GLY A 74 18.06 2.97 3.43
C GLY A 74 18.58 2.85 4.85
N PHE A 75 19.31 1.79 5.08
CA PHE A 75 19.99 1.51 6.33
C PHE A 75 21.43 1.14 6.06
N VAL A 76 22.32 1.63 6.90
CA VAL A 76 23.75 1.35 6.82
C VAL A 76 24.23 0.90 8.18
N THR A 77 24.98 -0.20 8.20
CA THR A 77 25.55 -0.79 9.40
C THR A 77 27.07 -0.62 9.31
N PHE A 78 27.65 0.07 10.28
CA PHE A 78 29.10 0.25 10.40
C PHE A 78 29.73 -0.86 11.22
N SER A 79 31.05 -1.02 11.08
CA SER A 79 31.81 -2.00 11.86
C SER A 79 31.91 -1.60 13.33
N LYS A 80 32.03 -0.30 13.61
CA LYS A 80 32.18 0.27 14.96
C LYS A 80 31.07 1.28 15.27
N VAL A 81 30.70 1.38 16.55
CA VAL A 81 29.69 2.36 17.01
C VAL A 81 30.18 3.78 16.79
N GLU A 82 31.45 4.03 17.09
CA GLU A 82 32.09 5.36 16.91
C GLU A 82 32.01 5.86 15.47
N GLU A 83 32.11 4.97 14.47
CA GLU A 83 32.02 5.31 13.05
C GLU A 83 30.60 5.76 12.68
N ALA A 84 29.59 5.08 13.23
CA ALA A 84 28.20 5.48 13.06
C ALA A 84 27.90 6.83 13.73
N GLU A 85 28.47 7.08 14.92
CA GLU A 85 28.31 8.37 15.60
C GLU A 85 29.04 9.50 14.88
N LYS A 86 30.24 9.25 14.36
CA LYS A 86 30.98 10.23 13.52
C LYS A 86 30.18 10.59 12.28
N ALA A 87 29.64 9.60 11.57
CA ALA A 87 28.77 9.85 10.42
C ALA A 87 27.55 10.68 10.82
N ARG A 88 26.89 10.36 11.95
CA ARG A 88 25.71 11.09 12.45
C ARG A 88 26.02 12.54 12.82
N ASN A 89 27.17 12.78 13.45
CA ASN A 89 27.55 14.11 13.96
C ASN A 89 28.19 14.98 12.86
N THR A 90 28.36 14.45 11.65
CA THR A 90 28.87 15.20 10.50
C THR A 90 27.84 16.26 10.07
N PRO A 91 28.27 17.50 9.77
CA PRO A 91 27.36 18.55 9.34
C PRO A 91 26.67 18.19 8.01
N PRO A 92 25.42 18.68 7.79
CA PRO A 92 24.63 18.34 6.61
C PRO A 92 25.30 18.72 5.29
N ASP A 93 26.16 19.74 5.29
CA ASP A 93 26.91 20.21 4.12
C ASP A 93 27.93 19.19 3.61
N GLN A 94 28.43 18.30 4.48
CA GLN A 94 29.35 17.23 4.11
C GLN A 94 28.62 15.91 3.77
N LEU A 95 27.30 15.88 3.94
CA LEU A 95 26.45 14.73 3.66
C LEU A 95 25.71 14.87 2.33
N GLU A 96 26.27 15.61 1.37
CA GLU A 96 25.69 15.75 0.04
C GLU A 96 26.13 14.61 -0.90
N LEU A 97 25.15 13.91 -1.47
CA LEU A 97 25.36 12.88 -2.48
C LEU A 97 24.35 13.09 -3.62
N ASP A 98 24.84 13.24 -4.85
CA ASP A 98 24.01 13.49 -6.05
C ASP A 98 23.13 14.75 -5.92
N GLY A 99 23.68 15.84 -5.36
CA GLY A 99 22.97 17.11 -5.16
C GLY A 99 21.89 17.07 -4.08
N ARG A 100 21.88 16.03 -3.23
CA ARG A 100 20.93 15.89 -2.11
C ARG A 100 21.66 15.66 -0.80
N GLN A 101 21.24 16.39 0.23
CA GLN A 101 21.73 16.19 1.59
C GLN A 101 21.11 14.93 2.22
N LEU A 102 21.94 13.95 2.51
CA LEU A 102 21.55 12.72 3.20
C LEU A 102 21.19 13.03 4.66
N ARG A 103 20.13 12.37 5.15
CA ARG A 103 19.69 12.50 6.54
C ARG A 103 20.05 11.24 7.33
N LEU A 104 21.02 11.34 8.24
CA LEU A 104 21.42 10.24 9.10
C LEU A 104 20.69 10.29 10.45
N LEU A 105 20.01 9.20 10.82
CA LEU A 105 19.30 9.05 12.11
C LEU A 105 19.64 7.70 12.75
N PRO A 106 19.53 7.55 14.08
CA PRO A 106 19.63 6.25 14.73
C PRO A 106 18.51 5.31 14.25
N ALA A 107 18.83 4.03 14.00
CA ALA A 107 17.84 3.06 13.57
C ALA A 107 16.91 2.67 14.75
N ASN A 108 15.59 2.88 14.60
CA ASN A 108 14.62 2.64 15.68
C ASN A 108 14.37 1.12 15.92
N LYS A 109 14.54 0.68 17.19
CA LYS A 109 14.40 -0.71 17.68
C LYS A 109 13.13 -1.42 17.20
N THR A 110 11.97 -0.76 17.15
CA THR A 110 10.70 -1.42 16.80
C THR A 110 10.55 -1.79 15.31
N ARG A 111 11.20 -1.03 14.41
CA ARG A 111 11.12 -1.28 12.95
C ARG A 111 12.17 -2.29 12.47
N VAL A 112 13.32 -2.34 13.14
CA VAL A 112 14.44 -3.19 12.71
C VAL A 112 14.21 -4.66 13.09
N SER A 113 13.55 -4.95 14.21
CA SER A 113 13.21 -6.33 14.62
C SER A 113 12.27 -7.03 13.63
N LYS A 114 11.25 -6.31 13.14
CA LYS A 114 10.35 -6.82 12.10
C LYS A 114 11.10 -7.05 10.77
N MET A 115 11.96 -6.11 10.40
CA MET A 115 12.74 -6.18 9.17
C MET A 115 13.80 -7.29 9.18
N ARG A 116 14.42 -7.61 10.33
CA ARG A 116 15.30 -8.78 10.48
C ARG A 116 14.54 -10.08 10.24
N LYS A 117 13.35 -10.23 10.84
CA LYS A 117 12.48 -11.41 10.59
C LYS A 117 12.09 -11.50 9.11
N ASP A 118 11.72 -10.38 8.49
CA ASP A 118 11.34 -10.35 7.07
C ASP A 118 12.54 -10.66 6.15
N ALA A 119 13.75 -10.19 6.48
CA ALA A 119 14.97 -10.47 5.72
C ALA A 119 15.45 -11.91 5.90
N GLN A 120 15.34 -12.47 7.11
CA GLN A 120 15.63 -13.87 7.40
C GLN A 120 14.70 -14.79 6.60
N VAL A 121 13.39 -14.52 6.62
CA VAL A 121 12.39 -15.28 5.87
C VAL A 121 12.61 -15.16 4.35
N ALA A 122 13.01 -13.98 3.86
CA ALA A 122 13.33 -13.79 2.45
C ALA A 122 14.61 -14.54 2.03
N ALA A 123 15.63 -14.57 2.89
CA ALA A 123 16.85 -15.33 2.67
C ALA A 123 16.60 -16.84 2.69
N GLU A 124 15.80 -17.33 3.65
CA GLU A 124 15.38 -18.73 3.75
C GLU A 124 14.56 -19.17 2.54
N ARG A 125 13.60 -18.35 2.07
CA ARG A 125 12.85 -18.63 0.83
C ARG A 125 13.76 -18.68 -0.40
N ARG A 126 14.79 -17.83 -0.44
CA ARG A 126 15.75 -17.81 -1.55
C ARG A 126 16.73 -18.99 -1.50
N ALA A 127 17.10 -19.44 -0.30
CA ALA A 127 17.89 -20.65 -0.10
C ALA A 127 17.09 -21.90 -0.48
N LEU A 128 15.84 -22.00 -0.05
CA LEU A 128 14.93 -23.09 -0.41
C LEU A 128 14.66 -23.15 -1.93
N ALA A 129 14.47 -21.99 -2.58
CA ALA A 129 14.32 -21.93 -4.03
C ALA A 129 15.57 -22.41 -4.77
N ARG A 130 16.77 -22.09 -4.26
CA ARG A 130 18.04 -22.59 -4.80
C ARG A 130 18.22 -24.09 -4.62
N GLU A 131 17.72 -24.65 -3.52
CA GLU A 131 17.77 -26.09 -3.22
C GLU A 131 16.78 -26.89 -4.09
N LEU A 132 15.66 -26.27 -4.50
CA LEU A 132 14.63 -26.88 -5.35
C LEU A 132 14.97 -26.84 -6.84
N ASP A 133 15.69 -25.83 -7.32
CA ASP A 133 15.96 -25.62 -8.75
C ASP A 133 17.19 -26.35 -9.30
N GLY A 134 17.93 -27.12 -8.48
CA GLY A 134 18.95 -28.08 -8.93
C GLY A 134 19.96 -27.56 -9.95
N ASP A 135 21.04 -26.93 -9.48
CA ASP A 135 22.29 -26.66 -10.20
C ASP A 135 22.17 -26.36 -11.73
N GLU A 136 21.81 -25.13 -12.07
CA GLU A 136 22.49 -24.45 -13.18
C GLU A 136 23.28 -23.27 -12.63
N GLU A 137 24.58 -23.51 -12.49
CA GLU A 137 25.59 -22.47 -12.32
C GLU A 137 25.66 -21.65 -13.62
N SER A 138 24.77 -20.67 -13.79
CA SER A 138 25.07 -19.54 -14.65
C SER A 138 25.93 -18.58 -13.84
N SER A 139 27.21 -18.52 -14.16
CA SER A 139 28.12 -17.48 -13.71
C SER A 139 27.59 -16.12 -14.16
N ASP A 140 26.72 -15.50 -13.37
CA ASP A 140 26.38 -14.09 -13.52
C ASP A 140 27.61 -13.29 -13.10
N MET A 141 28.53 -13.08 -14.05
CA MET A 141 29.22 -11.80 -14.11
C MET A 141 28.12 -10.74 -14.05
N GLU A 142 28.07 -9.96 -12.96
CA GLU A 142 27.20 -8.79 -12.88
C GLU A 142 27.63 -7.79 -13.97
N ALA A 143 27.09 -7.97 -15.17
CA ALA A 143 27.18 -7.02 -16.25
C ALA A 143 26.35 -5.79 -15.85
N ASP A 144 27.10 -4.73 -15.63
CA ASP A 144 26.70 -3.35 -15.43
C ASP A 144 25.71 -2.91 -16.53
N VAL A 145 24.41 -3.01 -16.25
CA VAL A 145 23.39 -2.35 -17.08
C VAL A 145 23.39 -0.87 -16.72
N THR A 146 24.21 -0.12 -17.44
CA THR A 146 24.12 1.34 -17.54
C THR A 146 22.85 1.74 -18.29
N PRO A 147 22.00 2.63 -17.74
CA PRO A 147 21.11 3.42 -18.56
C PRO A 147 21.83 4.71 -18.96
N ALA A 148 21.77 5.00 -20.26
CA ALA A 148 22.32 6.17 -20.92
C ALA A 148 22.03 7.50 -20.20
N THR A 149 22.97 8.42 -20.33
CA THR A 149 22.91 9.83 -19.88
C THR A 149 21.57 10.49 -20.25
N PRO A 150 20.82 11.07 -19.29
CA PRO A 150 19.68 11.91 -19.63
C PRO A 150 20.12 13.38 -19.86
N PRO A 151 19.41 14.12 -20.74
CA PRO A 151 19.67 15.53 -21.07
C PRO A 151 19.19 16.46 -19.91
N PRO A 152 19.37 17.80 -20.00
CA PRO A 152 19.49 18.68 -18.83
C PRO A 152 18.19 18.82 -18.00
N SER A 153 18.35 19.00 -16.68
CA SER A 153 17.30 19.24 -15.68
C SER A 153 16.52 20.55 -15.88
N PRO A 154 15.34 20.75 -15.25
CA PRO A 154 14.10 20.01 -15.46
C PRO A 154 12.95 20.98 -15.81
N ARG A 155 12.24 20.73 -16.92
CA ARG A 155 10.78 20.83 -16.82
C ARG A 155 10.39 19.63 -15.96
N ARG A 156 9.56 19.79 -14.92
CA ARG A 156 9.04 18.64 -14.15
C ARG A 156 8.32 17.71 -15.12
N SER A 157 9.04 16.75 -15.67
CA SER A 157 8.47 15.64 -16.42
C SER A 157 7.71 14.83 -15.38
N VAL A 158 6.41 14.70 -15.57
CA VAL A 158 5.58 13.82 -14.73
C VAL A 158 5.88 12.40 -15.17
N ASP A 159 7.06 11.91 -14.78
CA ASP A 159 7.60 10.62 -15.26
C ASP A 159 6.84 9.44 -14.64
N HIS A 160 6.20 9.66 -13.49
CA HIS A 160 5.46 8.63 -12.78
C HIS A 160 4.09 9.10 -12.29
N ILE A 161 3.12 8.19 -12.37
CA ILE A 161 1.73 8.41 -11.96
C ILE A 161 1.60 8.85 -10.49
N ASP A 162 2.57 8.52 -9.64
CA ASP A 162 2.59 8.88 -8.23
C ASP A 162 2.96 10.37 -8.01
N ASP A 163 3.57 11.03 -9.00
CA ASP A 163 3.94 12.46 -8.93
C ASP A 163 2.82 13.39 -9.40
N LEU A 164 1.75 12.84 -9.98
CA LEU A 164 0.56 13.61 -10.36
C LEU A 164 -0.08 14.23 -9.11
N PRO A 165 -0.54 15.48 -9.16
CA PRO A 165 -1.39 16.02 -8.11
C PRO A 165 -2.71 15.23 -8.02
N ASP A 166 -3.33 15.23 -6.85
CA ASP A 166 -4.56 14.47 -6.60
C ASP A 166 -5.67 14.79 -7.61
N ASP A 167 -5.78 16.05 -8.05
CA ASP A 167 -6.80 16.47 -9.01
C ASP A 167 -6.56 15.88 -10.41
N ALA A 168 -5.32 15.84 -10.88
CA ALA A 168 -4.99 15.21 -12.16
C ALA A 168 -5.17 13.70 -12.10
N LEU A 169 -4.80 13.07 -10.98
CA LEU A 169 -5.03 11.64 -10.78
C LEU A 169 -6.53 11.32 -10.69
N LEU A 170 -7.35 12.18 -10.06
CA LEU A 170 -8.81 12.04 -10.06
C LEU A 170 -9.38 12.08 -11.48
N LEU A 171 -8.90 12.98 -12.33
CA LEU A 171 -9.31 13.04 -13.74
C LEU A 171 -9.00 11.72 -14.45
N VAL A 172 -7.80 11.14 -14.26
CA VAL A 172 -7.43 9.84 -14.83
C VAL A 172 -8.34 8.72 -14.29
N LEU A 173 -8.51 8.66 -12.97
CA LEU A 173 -9.30 7.61 -12.31
C LEU A 173 -10.80 7.71 -12.64
N ALA A 174 -11.30 8.89 -13.01
CA ALA A 174 -12.69 9.09 -13.43
C ALA A 174 -13.05 8.35 -14.73
N TRP A 175 -12.08 8.06 -15.61
CA TRP A 175 -12.32 7.29 -16.84
C TRP A 175 -12.40 5.78 -16.61
N LEU A 176 -12.09 5.31 -15.41
CA LEU A 176 -12.10 3.89 -15.11
C LEU A 176 -13.53 3.35 -14.96
N ASP A 177 -13.74 2.12 -15.42
CA ASP A 177 -14.96 1.38 -15.21
C ASP A 177 -15.15 0.98 -13.74
N ILE A 178 -16.36 0.53 -13.38
CA ILE A 178 -16.72 0.14 -12.00
C ILE A 178 -15.75 -0.90 -11.44
N LYS A 179 -15.36 -1.90 -12.24
CA LYS A 179 -14.44 -2.97 -11.80
C LYS A 179 -13.07 -2.41 -11.46
N SER A 180 -12.52 -1.56 -12.34
CA SER A 180 -11.20 -0.97 -12.12
C SER A 180 -11.22 -0.01 -10.95
N ARG A 181 -12.30 0.77 -10.76
CA ARG A 181 -12.49 1.65 -9.58
C ARG A 181 -12.50 0.88 -8.26
N ILE A 182 -13.07 -0.32 -8.21
CA ILE A 182 -13.00 -1.16 -7.00
C ILE A 182 -11.58 -1.70 -6.79
N ARG A 183 -10.88 -2.10 -7.87
CA ARG A 183 -9.52 -2.66 -7.78
C ARG A 183 -8.51 -1.62 -7.29
N ILE A 184 -8.61 -0.38 -7.75
CA ILE A 184 -7.69 0.70 -7.35
C ILE A 184 -7.76 1.03 -5.86
N GLU A 185 -8.88 0.74 -5.18
CA GLU A 185 -9.00 0.88 -3.72
C GLU A 185 -7.98 0.01 -2.96
N ARG A 186 -7.43 -1.03 -3.60
CA ARG A 186 -6.46 -1.97 -3.03
C ARG A 186 -5.00 -1.64 -3.35
N VAL A 187 -4.73 -0.63 -4.19
CA VAL A 187 -3.37 -0.30 -4.65
C VAL A 187 -2.56 0.35 -3.54
N CYS A 188 -3.03 1.48 -3.01
CA CYS A 188 -2.42 2.14 -1.85
C CYS A 188 -3.44 3.05 -1.14
N GLN A 189 -3.07 3.56 0.05
CA GLN A 189 -3.97 4.42 0.84
C GLN A 189 -4.37 5.71 0.10
N ARG A 190 -3.47 6.28 -0.72
CA ARG A 190 -3.75 7.48 -1.51
C ARG A 190 -4.81 7.20 -2.57
N TRP A 191 -4.63 6.14 -3.35
CA TRP A 191 -5.57 5.74 -4.41
C TRP A 191 -6.93 5.37 -3.82
N ARG A 192 -6.95 4.67 -2.68
CA ARG A 192 -8.20 4.38 -1.96
C ARG A 192 -8.96 5.65 -1.58
N ARG A 193 -8.27 6.66 -1.03
CA ARG A 193 -8.90 7.94 -0.67
C ARG A 193 -9.51 8.64 -1.89
N LEU A 194 -8.79 8.65 -3.02
CA LEU A 194 -9.25 9.28 -4.26
C LEU A 194 -10.41 8.51 -4.90
N ALA A 195 -10.34 7.17 -4.93
CA ALA A 195 -11.44 6.32 -5.39
C ALA A 195 -12.72 6.58 -4.58
N LEU A 196 -12.63 6.68 -3.24
CA LEU A 196 -13.78 7.01 -2.39
C LEU A 196 -14.32 8.43 -2.66
N ARG A 197 -13.47 9.40 -3.00
CA ARG A 197 -13.93 10.73 -3.45
C ARG A 197 -14.74 10.62 -4.75
N LEU A 198 -14.27 9.83 -5.72
CA LEU A 198 -14.99 9.60 -6.98
C LEU A 198 -16.33 8.90 -6.76
N TRP A 199 -16.38 7.89 -5.88
CA TRP A 199 -17.64 7.22 -5.53
C TRP A 199 -18.66 8.18 -4.95
N ARG A 200 -18.24 9.10 -4.08
CA ARG A 200 -19.13 10.13 -3.48
C ARG A 200 -19.59 11.21 -4.46
N SER A 201 -18.96 11.32 -5.62
CA SER A 201 -19.41 12.21 -6.70
C SER A 201 -20.20 11.47 -7.78
N GLN A 202 -20.37 10.15 -7.65
CA GLN A 202 -21.06 9.36 -8.66
C GLN A 202 -22.57 9.59 -8.55
N ASP A 203 -23.15 10.14 -9.61
CA ASP A 203 -24.58 10.45 -9.72
C ASP A 203 -25.35 9.40 -10.52
N LYS A 204 -24.68 8.68 -11.42
CA LYS A 204 -25.28 7.61 -12.24
C LYS A 204 -24.51 6.30 -12.11
N LEU A 205 -25.22 5.19 -11.95
CA LEU A 205 -24.62 3.86 -11.89
C LEU A 205 -25.40 2.90 -12.80
N SER A 206 -24.71 2.32 -13.77
CA SER A 206 -25.22 1.24 -14.63
C SER A 206 -24.22 0.09 -14.64
N PHE A 207 -24.74 -1.11 -14.82
CA PHE A 207 -23.98 -2.35 -14.78
C PHE A 207 -23.83 -3.00 -16.16
N SER A 208 -24.19 -2.28 -17.23
CA SER A 208 -24.08 -2.76 -18.60
C SER A 208 -22.64 -3.16 -18.95
N GLY A 209 -22.45 -4.38 -19.44
CA GLY A 209 -21.13 -4.94 -19.76
C GLY A 209 -20.24 -5.26 -18.53
N VAL A 210 -20.72 -5.01 -17.32
CA VAL A 210 -19.95 -5.24 -16.09
C VAL A 210 -20.22 -6.64 -15.53
N PHE A 211 -21.47 -7.04 -15.43
CA PHE A 211 -21.85 -8.36 -14.94
C PHE A 211 -22.41 -9.19 -16.10
N SER A 212 -22.01 -10.45 -16.16
CA SER A 212 -22.36 -11.36 -17.24
C SER A 212 -22.57 -12.74 -16.66
N VAL A 213 -23.74 -13.31 -16.94
CA VAL A 213 -24.09 -14.68 -16.53
C VAL A 213 -23.15 -15.68 -17.21
N ARG A 214 -22.74 -15.43 -18.47
CA ARG A 214 -21.84 -16.30 -19.22
C ARG A 214 -20.45 -16.42 -18.59
N ASP A 215 -19.99 -15.34 -17.95
CA ASP A 215 -18.68 -15.31 -17.30
C ASP A 215 -18.72 -15.79 -15.84
N GLY A 216 -19.88 -16.26 -15.37
CA GLY A 216 -20.10 -16.64 -13.97
C GLY A 216 -20.03 -15.47 -12.99
N ARG A 217 -20.12 -14.23 -13.47
CA ARG A 217 -19.98 -13.00 -12.68
C ARG A 217 -21.33 -12.31 -12.55
N MET A 218 -22.04 -12.65 -11.49
CA MET A 218 -23.37 -12.10 -11.20
C MET A 218 -23.28 -10.91 -10.24
N LEU A 219 -24.16 -9.93 -10.44
CA LEU A 219 -24.38 -8.87 -9.47
C LEU A 219 -25.27 -9.42 -8.35
N THR A 220 -24.66 -9.85 -7.25
CA THR A 220 -25.41 -10.26 -6.07
C THR A 220 -25.86 -9.05 -5.26
N VAL A 221 -26.89 -9.23 -4.43
CA VAL A 221 -27.38 -8.20 -3.49
C VAL A 221 -26.27 -7.68 -2.56
N ASN A 222 -25.35 -8.55 -2.15
CA ASN A 222 -24.21 -8.16 -1.30
C ASN A 222 -23.23 -7.23 -2.03
N ILE A 223 -22.93 -7.53 -3.31
CA ILE A 223 -22.08 -6.68 -4.14
C ILE A 223 -22.77 -5.33 -4.37
N LEU A 224 -24.05 -5.36 -4.72
CA LEU A 224 -24.85 -4.14 -4.89
C LEU A 224 -24.82 -3.29 -3.61
N ARG A 225 -25.12 -3.88 -2.46
CA ARG A 225 -25.08 -3.18 -1.16
C ARG A 225 -23.70 -2.58 -0.88
N ALA A 226 -22.63 -3.32 -1.13
CA ALA A 226 -21.26 -2.82 -0.96
C ALA A 226 -20.96 -1.62 -1.87
N LEU A 227 -21.50 -1.57 -3.08
CA LEU A 227 -21.37 -0.42 -3.98
C LEU A 227 -22.20 0.77 -3.51
N LEU A 228 -23.46 0.54 -3.12
CA LEU A 228 -24.36 1.59 -2.64
C LEU A 228 -23.87 2.23 -1.34
N VAL A 229 -23.17 1.51 -0.46
CA VAL A 229 -22.52 2.12 0.72
C VAL A 229 -21.47 3.17 0.33
N ARG A 230 -20.87 3.08 -0.86
CA ARG A 230 -19.84 4.03 -1.32
C ARG A 230 -20.42 5.28 -1.99
N CYS A 231 -21.53 5.11 -2.73
CA CYS A 231 -22.05 6.14 -3.65
C CYS A 231 -23.55 6.43 -3.51
N GLY A 232 -24.28 5.72 -2.65
CA GLY A 232 -25.73 5.79 -2.58
C GLY A 232 -26.27 7.17 -2.20
N GLU A 233 -25.56 7.91 -1.33
CA GLU A 233 -25.97 9.27 -0.93
C GLU A 233 -25.96 10.28 -2.09
N SER A 234 -25.02 10.13 -3.03
CA SER A 234 -24.87 11.01 -4.21
C SER A 234 -25.64 10.52 -5.43
N LEU A 235 -26.10 9.27 -5.41
CA LEU A 235 -26.70 8.61 -6.56
C LEU A 235 -28.09 9.18 -6.89
N ARG A 236 -28.29 9.54 -8.16
CA ARG A 236 -29.55 10.04 -8.72
C ARG A 236 -30.16 9.06 -9.72
N SER A 237 -29.34 8.27 -10.41
CA SER A 237 -29.80 7.29 -11.40
C SER A 237 -29.15 5.93 -11.16
N LEU A 238 -29.97 4.88 -11.08
CA LEU A 238 -29.51 3.50 -10.94
C LEU A 238 -30.18 2.62 -11.99
N ASP A 239 -29.37 1.90 -12.77
CA ASP A 239 -29.84 0.95 -13.77
C ASP A 239 -29.33 -0.47 -13.44
N LEU A 240 -30.28 -1.37 -13.21
CA LEU A 240 -30.06 -2.77 -12.86
C LEU A 240 -30.50 -3.73 -13.96
N ALA A 241 -31.11 -3.26 -15.05
CA ALA A 241 -31.79 -4.09 -16.03
C ALA A 241 -30.84 -5.14 -16.65
N SER A 242 -29.61 -4.73 -16.96
CA SER A 242 -28.60 -5.61 -17.55
C SER A 242 -27.98 -6.61 -16.57
N ALA A 243 -28.29 -6.51 -15.27
CA ALA A 243 -27.64 -7.29 -14.20
C ALA A 243 -28.64 -7.87 -13.18
N SER A 244 -29.92 -7.99 -13.57
CA SER A 244 -31.02 -8.33 -12.67
C SER A 244 -31.07 -9.79 -12.22
N HIS A 245 -30.38 -10.69 -12.92
CA HIS A 245 -30.54 -12.15 -12.79
C HIS A 245 -30.31 -12.74 -11.39
N ALA A 246 -29.51 -12.09 -10.54
CA ALA A 246 -29.23 -12.53 -9.16
C ALA A 246 -29.80 -11.57 -8.10
N LEU A 247 -30.69 -10.66 -8.51
CA LEU A 247 -31.30 -9.67 -7.64
C LEU A 247 -32.73 -10.06 -7.28
N ASP A 248 -33.02 -9.98 -5.98
CA ASP A 248 -34.34 -10.21 -5.40
C ASP A 248 -34.85 -8.94 -4.71
N TYR A 249 -35.96 -9.05 -3.98
CA TYR A 249 -36.56 -7.94 -3.23
C TYR A 249 -35.61 -7.30 -2.21
N LYS A 250 -34.55 -7.99 -1.76
CA LYS A 250 -33.55 -7.42 -0.84
C LYS A 250 -32.66 -6.38 -1.54
N ALA A 251 -32.59 -6.40 -2.86
CA ALA A 251 -31.97 -5.33 -3.64
C ALA A 251 -32.73 -4.01 -3.44
N ALA A 252 -34.06 -4.04 -3.53
CA ALA A 252 -34.90 -2.87 -3.27
C ALA A 252 -34.78 -2.39 -1.81
N GLU A 253 -34.70 -3.31 -0.84
CA GLU A 253 -34.42 -2.96 0.55
C GLU A 253 -33.08 -2.21 0.68
N ALA A 254 -32.01 -2.73 0.06
CA ALA A 254 -30.70 -2.06 0.09
C ALA A 254 -30.73 -0.67 -0.57
N ILE A 255 -31.41 -0.53 -1.71
CA ILE A 255 -31.56 0.75 -2.42
C ILE A 255 -32.32 1.75 -1.56
N SER A 256 -33.46 1.35 -0.99
CA SER A 256 -34.29 2.21 -0.14
C SER A 256 -33.55 2.74 1.08
N MET A 257 -32.64 1.96 1.68
CA MET A 257 -31.85 2.40 2.84
C MET A 257 -30.66 3.28 2.48
N LEU A 258 -30.06 3.09 1.30
CA LEU A 258 -28.76 3.68 0.96
C LEU A 258 -28.86 4.81 -0.07
N CYS A 259 -29.98 4.94 -0.79
CA CYS A 259 -30.13 5.89 -1.90
C CYS A 259 -31.30 6.87 -1.69
N PRO A 260 -31.21 7.79 -0.71
CA PRO A 260 -32.32 8.71 -0.40
C PRO A 260 -32.56 9.77 -1.49
N ASN A 261 -31.55 10.04 -2.32
CA ASN A 261 -31.59 11.06 -3.37
C ASN A 261 -31.89 10.51 -4.78
N LEU A 262 -32.28 9.24 -4.88
CA LEU A 262 -32.50 8.58 -6.16
C LEU A 262 -33.70 9.19 -6.90
N GLU A 263 -33.49 9.56 -8.15
CA GLU A 263 -34.50 10.15 -9.04
C GLU A 263 -34.98 9.15 -10.10
N TYR A 264 -34.10 8.25 -10.56
CA TYR A 264 -34.40 7.24 -11.57
C TYR A 264 -33.89 5.86 -11.13
N LEU A 265 -34.74 4.86 -11.25
CA LEU A 265 -34.43 3.46 -10.99
C LEU A 265 -35.00 2.59 -12.11
N ASP A 266 -34.12 1.93 -12.86
CA ASP A 266 -34.50 0.81 -13.70
C ASP A 266 -34.23 -0.50 -12.95
N ALA A 267 -35.31 -1.12 -12.48
CA ALA A 267 -35.28 -2.43 -11.81
C ALA A 267 -35.90 -3.52 -12.68
N SER A 268 -35.92 -3.34 -14.01
CA SER A 268 -36.46 -4.33 -14.95
C SER A 268 -35.79 -5.68 -14.76
N GLY A 269 -36.59 -6.74 -14.71
CA GLY A 269 -36.11 -8.10 -14.50
C GLY A 269 -35.63 -8.43 -13.07
N VAL A 270 -35.77 -7.51 -12.10
CA VAL A 270 -35.54 -7.81 -10.67
C VAL A 270 -36.83 -8.34 -10.05
N HIS A 271 -36.75 -9.40 -9.25
CA HIS A 271 -37.92 -9.97 -8.58
C HIS A 271 -38.34 -9.12 -7.36
N LEU A 272 -39.17 -8.11 -7.60
CA LEU A 272 -39.71 -7.23 -6.57
C LEU A 272 -41.04 -7.73 -6.01
N THR A 273 -41.26 -7.49 -4.70
CA THR A 273 -42.55 -7.69 -4.03
C THR A 273 -43.26 -6.36 -3.81
N ASN A 274 -44.59 -6.37 -3.67
CA ASN A 274 -45.37 -5.16 -3.37
C ASN A 274 -44.84 -4.40 -2.15
N VAL A 275 -44.42 -5.12 -1.10
CA VAL A 275 -43.81 -4.55 0.11
C VAL A 275 -42.51 -3.81 -0.23
N SER A 276 -41.64 -4.42 -1.03
CA SER A 276 -40.37 -3.80 -1.41
C SER A 276 -40.55 -2.55 -2.29
N VAL A 277 -41.59 -2.54 -3.13
CA VAL A 277 -41.95 -1.37 -3.96
C VAL A 277 -42.51 -0.24 -3.08
N GLN A 278 -43.38 -0.55 -2.12
CA GLN A 278 -43.87 0.45 -1.15
C GLN A 278 -42.73 1.05 -0.32
N GLN A 279 -41.76 0.22 0.10
CA GLN A 279 -40.57 0.70 0.82
C GLN A 279 -39.73 1.65 -0.03
N LEU A 280 -39.50 1.32 -1.32
CA LEU A 280 -38.81 2.22 -2.25
C LEU A 280 -39.55 3.54 -2.39
N ALA A 281 -40.87 3.52 -2.59
CA ALA A 281 -41.67 4.74 -2.70
C ALA A 281 -41.61 5.62 -1.45
N GLN A 282 -41.59 5.01 -0.26
CA GLN A 282 -41.54 5.75 1.01
C GLN A 282 -40.16 6.35 1.31
N LYS A 283 -39.07 5.63 0.97
CA LYS A 283 -37.69 5.99 1.34
C LYS A 283 -36.93 6.74 0.25
N CYS A 284 -37.36 6.65 -1.01
CA CYS A 284 -36.80 7.39 -2.13
C CYS A 284 -37.83 8.43 -2.64
N PRO A 285 -38.06 9.54 -1.91
CA PRO A 285 -39.14 10.49 -2.22
C PRO A 285 -38.93 11.27 -3.52
N LYS A 286 -37.70 11.26 -4.06
CA LYS A 286 -37.34 11.95 -5.31
C LYS A 286 -37.53 11.09 -6.55
N LEU A 287 -37.94 9.83 -6.39
CA LEU A 287 -38.09 8.89 -7.49
C LEU A 287 -39.18 9.41 -8.44
N LYS A 288 -38.81 9.63 -9.70
CA LYS A 288 -39.72 10.08 -10.74
C LYS A 288 -40.29 8.84 -11.42
N VAL A 289 -41.61 8.83 -11.63
CA VAL A 289 -42.26 7.84 -12.48
C VAL A 289 -41.79 8.11 -13.91
N GLY A 290 -41.16 7.13 -14.54
CA GLY A 290 -40.61 7.27 -15.90
C GLY A 290 -41.68 7.81 -16.85
N SER A 291 -41.49 9.04 -17.31
CA SER A 291 -42.20 9.55 -18.48
C SER A 291 -41.62 8.79 -19.67
N ASN A 292 -42.48 8.16 -20.47
CA ASN A 292 -42.13 7.39 -21.65
C ASN A 292 -40.93 7.96 -22.40
N ILE A 293 -39.93 7.10 -22.60
CA ILE A 293 -38.92 7.27 -23.65
C ILE A 293 -39.64 6.86 -24.94
N GLU A 294 -39.96 7.84 -25.79
CA GLU A 294 -40.20 7.63 -27.23
C GLU A 294 -38.90 7.18 -27.92
#